data_AF-A0A538B759-F1
#
_entry.id   AF-A0A538B759-F1
#
_cell.length_a   1.000
_cell.length_b   1.000
_cell.length_c   1.000
_cell.angle_alpha   90.00
_cell.angle_beta   90.00
_cell.angle_gamma   90.00
#
_symmetry.space_group_name_H-M   'P 1'
#
loop_
_entity.id
_entity.type
_entity.pdbx_description
1 polymer ?
#
loop_
_entity_poly.entity_id
_entity_poly.type
_entity_poly.pdbx_seq_one_letter_code
_entity_poly.pdbx_strand_id
1 'polypeptide(L)'
;MRTYRGHGPGGDPLENLGEQDITCEVAVDQLPSPDSLTGQGEFLRAHGLDELADAARAAWQERAHIGDLEALKHRGRVTESRALTDPAGLGAFKVLEWIVPG
;
A
#
# COMPACT_ATOMS: atom_id res chain seq x y z
N MET A 1 -12.19 4.26 -15.58
CA MET A 1 -11.78 5.54 -14.96
C MET A 1 -12.67 5.79 -13.76
N ARG A 2 -12.14 6.37 -12.68
CA ARG A 2 -12.87 6.67 -11.42
C ARG A 2 -12.48 8.05 -10.93
N THR A 3 -13.41 8.75 -10.30
CA THR A 3 -13.18 10.04 -9.64
C THR A 3 -13.26 9.87 -8.13
N TYR A 4 -12.53 10.70 -7.38
CA TYR A 4 -12.58 10.72 -5.91
C TYR A 4 -12.56 12.15 -5.36
N ARG A 5 -13.38 12.41 -4.33
CA ARG A 5 -13.44 13.69 -3.62
C ARG A 5 -13.80 13.47 -2.16
N GLY A 6 -13.12 14.14 -1.23
CA GLY A 6 -13.45 14.06 0.20
C GLY A 6 -13.41 12.65 0.80
N HIS A 7 -12.45 11.81 0.37
CA HIS A 7 -12.32 10.39 0.75
C HIS A 7 -13.48 9.48 0.33
N GLY A 8 -14.29 9.90 -0.65
CA GLY A 8 -15.35 9.09 -1.25
C GLY A 8 -15.32 9.12 -2.79
N PRO A 9 -16.21 8.34 -3.43
CA PRO A 9 -16.40 8.40 -4.88
C PRO A 9 -16.78 9.82 -5.33
N GLY A 10 -16.16 10.29 -6.41
CA GLY A 10 -16.49 11.55 -7.07
C GLY A 10 -17.67 11.43 -8.05
N GLY A 11 -17.95 12.54 -8.73
CA GLY A 11 -19.02 12.66 -9.73
C GLY A 11 -18.52 12.45 -11.15
N ASP A 12 -19.21 13.05 -12.11
CA ASP A 12 -18.73 13.07 -13.50
C ASP A 12 -17.34 13.74 -13.57
N PRO A 13 -16.40 13.22 -14.37
CA PRO A 13 -15.04 13.79 -14.48
C PRO A 13 -14.97 15.26 -14.89
N LEU A 14 -15.99 15.77 -15.58
CA LEU A 14 -16.07 17.16 -16.02
C LEU A 14 -16.75 18.09 -14.99
N GLU A 15 -17.29 17.55 -13.91
CA GLU A 15 -17.78 18.33 -12.77
C GLU A 15 -16.62 18.70 -11.84
N ASN A 16 -16.76 19.81 -11.09
CA ASN A 16 -15.81 20.20 -10.03
C ASN A 16 -14.32 20.11 -10.45
N LEU A 17 -14.01 20.62 -11.65
CA LEU A 17 -12.68 20.52 -12.24
C LEU A 17 -11.60 21.08 -11.30
N GLY A 18 -10.54 20.30 -11.10
CA GLY A 18 -9.45 20.65 -10.18
C GLY A 18 -9.76 20.39 -8.70
N GLU A 19 -10.99 20.00 -8.35
CA GLU A 19 -11.40 19.68 -6.98
C GLU A 19 -11.64 18.19 -6.72
N GLN A 20 -11.39 17.34 -7.72
CA GLN A 20 -11.46 15.88 -7.58
C GLN A 20 -10.29 15.21 -8.28
N ASP A 21 -9.87 14.07 -7.72
CA ASP A 21 -8.87 13.21 -8.32
C ASP A 21 -9.51 12.39 -9.43
N ILE A 22 -8.83 12.27 -10.58
CA ILE A 22 -9.21 11.38 -11.68
C ILE A 22 -8.18 10.27 -11.76
N THR A 23 -8.64 9.02 -11.66
CA THR A 23 -7.78 7.83 -11.63
C THR A 23 -8.21 6.79 -12.66
N CYS A 24 -7.27 5.94 -13.08
CA CYS A 24 -7.53 4.76 -13.88
C CYS A 24 -6.74 3.55 -13.36
N GLU A 25 -7.17 2.36 -13.77
CA GLU A 25 -6.30 1.19 -13.65
C GLU A 25 -5.14 1.31 -14.63
N VAL A 26 -3.95 0.90 -14.21
CA VAL A 26 -2.80 0.83 -15.11
C VAL A 26 -3.02 -0.35 -16.06
N ALA A 27 -2.98 -0.09 -17.36
CA ALA A 27 -3.09 -1.11 -18.41
C ALA A 27 -1.77 -1.89 -18.53
N VAL A 28 -1.53 -2.80 -17.57
CA VAL A 28 -0.28 -3.57 -17.45
C VAL A 28 0.02 -4.38 -18.72
N ASP A 29 -1.00 -4.86 -19.41
CA ASP A 29 -0.89 -5.59 -20.68
C ASP A 29 -0.36 -4.74 -21.85
N GLN A 30 -0.34 -3.42 -21.70
CA GLN A 30 0.19 -2.47 -22.69
C GLN A 30 1.62 -2.00 -22.38
N LEU A 31 2.21 -2.48 -21.27
CA LEU A 31 3.59 -2.19 -20.91
C LEU A 31 4.55 -3.19 -21.57
N PRO A 32 5.84 -2.85 -21.77
CA PRO A 32 6.86 -3.83 -22.12
C PRO A 32 6.86 -4.98 -21.12
N SER A 33 7.11 -6.21 -21.59
CA SER A 33 7.17 -7.38 -20.71
C SER A 33 8.17 -7.13 -19.58
N PRO A 34 7.75 -7.24 -18.31
CA PRO A 34 8.65 -7.06 -17.18
C PRO A 34 9.54 -8.29 -16.98
N ASP A 35 10.69 -8.09 -16.34
CA ASP A 35 11.58 -9.18 -15.93
C ASP A 35 11.04 -9.90 -14.68
N SER A 36 10.27 -9.19 -13.86
CA SER A 36 9.57 -9.71 -12.69
C SER A 36 8.18 -9.09 -12.55
N LEU A 37 7.19 -9.92 -12.23
CA LEU A 37 5.83 -9.51 -11.92
C LEU A 37 5.35 -10.29 -10.69
N THR A 38 5.08 -9.58 -9.60
CA THR A 38 4.60 -10.16 -8.34
C THR A 38 3.45 -9.32 -7.77
N GLY A 39 2.77 -9.85 -6.75
CA GLY A 39 1.81 -9.08 -5.96
C GLY A 39 2.54 -8.22 -4.93
N GLN A 40 1.97 -7.06 -4.60
CA GLN A 40 2.51 -6.13 -3.60
C GLN A 40 2.74 -6.83 -2.26
N GLY A 41 1.82 -7.70 -1.84
CA GLY A 41 1.97 -8.41 -0.57
C GLY A 41 3.18 -9.35 -0.55
N GLU A 42 3.47 -10.03 -1.66
CA GLU A 42 4.64 -10.92 -1.78
C GLU A 42 5.92 -10.09 -1.88
N PHE A 43 5.93 -9.05 -2.72
CA PHE A 43 7.04 -8.11 -2.85
C PHE A 43 7.45 -7.54 -1.48
N LEU A 44 6.50 -6.99 -0.73
CA LEU A 44 6.81 -6.36 0.56
C LEU A 44 7.36 -7.37 1.58
N ARG A 45 6.88 -8.62 1.60
CA ARG A 45 7.45 -9.67 2.46
C ARG A 45 8.87 -10.02 2.03
N ALA A 46 9.14 -10.16 0.74
CA ALA A 46 10.49 -10.39 0.22
C ALA A 46 11.46 -9.25 0.57
N HIS A 47 10.94 -8.04 0.81
CA HIS A 47 11.69 -6.85 1.23
C HIS A 47 11.65 -6.57 2.74
N GLY A 48 11.28 -7.54 3.57
CA GLY A 48 11.47 -7.49 5.01
C GLY A 48 10.32 -6.89 5.83
N LEU A 49 9.12 -6.82 5.26
CA LEU A 49 7.96 -6.25 5.96
C LEU A 49 7.56 -7.07 7.19
N ASP A 50 7.73 -8.39 7.17
CA ASP A 50 7.37 -9.26 8.29
C ASP A 50 8.28 -9.01 9.50
N GLU A 51 9.58 -8.84 9.29
CA GLU A 51 10.54 -8.48 10.33
C GLU A 51 10.24 -7.10 10.93
N LEU A 52 9.86 -6.13 10.09
CA LEU A 52 9.45 -4.81 10.55
C LEU A 52 8.16 -4.87 11.40
N ALA A 53 7.21 -5.72 10.99
CA ALA A 53 5.95 -5.90 11.71
C ALA A 53 6.16 -6.61 13.05
N ASP A 54 7.05 -7.59 13.11
CA ASP A 54 7.39 -8.31 14.34
C ASP A 54 8.16 -7.43 15.32
N ALA A 55 9.12 -6.65 14.85
CA ALA A 55 9.82 -5.65 15.66
C ALA A 55 8.83 -4.62 16.24
N ALA A 56 7.87 -4.14 15.43
CA ALA A 56 6.83 -3.24 15.90
C ALA A 56 5.90 -3.90 16.93
N ARG A 57 5.56 -5.18 16.74
CA ARG A 57 4.74 -5.93 17.70
C ARG A 57 5.44 -6.07 19.05
N ALA A 58 6.73 -6.40 19.07
CA ALA A 58 7.52 -6.49 20.30
C ALA A 58 7.54 -5.14 21.04
N ALA A 59 7.89 -4.05 20.33
CA ALA A 59 7.94 -2.72 20.92
C ALA A 59 6.58 -2.23 21.44
N TRP A 60 5.48 -2.57 20.76
CA TRP A 60 4.12 -2.31 21.26
C TRP A 60 3.87 -3.05 22.58
N GLN A 61 4.20 -4.34 22.69
CA GLN A 61 3.94 -5.11 23.91
C GLN A 61 4.73 -4.58 25.11
N GLU A 62 5.98 -4.19 24.90
CA GLU A 62 6.83 -3.61 25.96
C GLU A 62 6.26 -2.29 26.51
N ARG A 63 5.65 -1.47 25.65
CA ARG A 63 5.19 -0.12 26.00
C ARG A 63 3.67 0.03 26.14
N ALA A 64 2.90 -1.04 25.91
CA ALA A 64 1.43 -0.97 25.91
C ALA A 64 0.86 -0.45 27.23
N HIS A 65 1.52 -0.74 28.35
CA HIS A 65 1.13 -0.27 29.68
C HIS A 65 1.38 1.22 29.91
N ILE A 66 2.28 1.84 29.13
CA ILE A 66 2.58 3.28 29.18
C ILE A 66 1.57 4.05 28.33
N GLY A 67 1.14 3.47 27.21
CA GLY A 67 0.11 4.06 26.33
C GLY A 67 0.55 5.36 25.66
N ASP A 68 1.85 5.54 25.41
CA ASP A 68 2.40 6.75 24.82
C ASP A 68 2.30 6.77 23.28
N LEU A 69 2.66 7.91 22.69
CA LEU A 69 2.62 8.10 21.23
C LEU A 69 3.52 7.10 20.49
N GLU A 70 4.67 6.74 21.06
CA GLU A 70 5.55 5.73 20.47
C GLU A 70 4.89 4.35 20.47
N ALA A 71 4.23 3.96 21.56
CA ALA A 71 3.44 2.73 21.60
C ALA A 71 2.34 2.75 20.52
N LEU A 72 1.62 3.87 20.34
CA LEU A 72 0.60 3.99 19.30
C LEU A 72 1.17 3.88 17.88
N LYS A 73 2.37 4.44 17.61
CA LYS A 73 3.05 4.28 16.32
C LYS A 73 3.39 2.82 16.04
N HIS A 74 3.91 2.09 17.03
CA HIS A 74 4.21 0.67 16.89
C HIS A 74 2.95 -0.16 16.61
N ARG A 75 1.83 0.14 17.30
CA ARG A 75 0.54 -0.48 17.01
C ARG A 75 0.06 -0.16 15.58
N GLY A 76 0.22 1.08 15.13
CA GLY A 76 -0.11 1.52 13.78
C GLY A 76 0.62 0.69 12.72
N ARG A 77 1.94 0.55 12.84
CA ARG A 77 2.76 -0.24 11.90
C ARG A 77 2.30 -1.68 11.75
N VAL A 78 1.84 -2.33 12.82
CA VAL A 78 1.31 -3.70 12.77
C VAL A 78 -0.01 -3.77 12.00
N THR A 79 -0.87 -2.77 12.14
CA THR A 79 -2.14 -2.71 11.39
C THR A 79 -1.91 -2.37 9.93
N GLU A 80 -1.02 -1.41 9.66
CA GLU A 80 -0.67 -0.97 8.31
C GLU A 80 -0.01 -2.11 7.51
N SER A 81 0.90 -2.88 8.11
CA SER A 81 1.53 -4.02 7.42
C SER A 81 0.51 -5.07 6.97
N ARG A 82 -0.53 -5.31 7.78
CA ARG A 82 -1.65 -6.19 7.42
C ARG A 82 -2.46 -5.61 6.26
N ALA A 83 -2.79 -4.31 6.31
CA ALA A 83 -3.53 -3.66 5.24
C ALA A 83 -2.76 -3.67 3.91
N LEU A 84 -1.44 -3.48 3.95
CA LEU A 84 -0.56 -3.51 2.77
C LEU A 84 -0.42 -4.89 2.12
N THR A 85 -0.66 -5.96 2.88
CA THR A 85 -0.46 -7.35 2.42
C THR A 85 -1.76 -8.15 2.27
N ASP A 86 -2.92 -7.56 2.58
CA ASP A 86 -4.23 -8.20 2.44
C ASP A 86 -4.53 -8.48 0.95
N PRO A 87 -4.67 -9.76 0.53
CA PRO A 87 -4.97 -10.11 -0.85
C PRO A 87 -6.38 -9.70 -1.30
N ALA A 88 -7.29 -9.36 -0.38
CA ALA A 88 -8.59 -8.77 -0.72
C ALA A 88 -8.53 -7.24 -0.88
N GLY A 89 -7.38 -6.63 -0.57
CA GLY A 89 -7.15 -5.18 -0.63
C GLY A 89 -5.85 -4.84 -1.34
N LEU A 90 -5.01 -4.03 -0.69
CA LEU A 90 -3.79 -3.48 -1.30
C LEU A 90 -2.76 -4.57 -1.65
N GLY A 91 -2.77 -5.71 -0.97
CA GLY A 91 -1.86 -6.82 -1.24
C GLY A 91 -2.00 -7.41 -2.64
N ALA A 92 -3.16 -7.22 -3.29
CA ALA A 92 -3.41 -7.65 -4.67
C ALA A 92 -2.88 -6.67 -5.73
N PHE A 93 -2.33 -5.53 -5.34
CA PHE A 93 -1.69 -4.62 -6.29
C PHE A 93 -0.50 -5.31 -6.95
N LYS A 94 -0.13 -4.90 -8.15
CA LYS A 94 0.97 -5.53 -8.91
C LYS A 94 2.24 -4.70 -8.76
N VAL A 95 3.37 -5.40 -8.61
CA VAL A 95 4.71 -4.81 -8.70
C VAL A 95 5.39 -5.40 -9.93
N LEU A 96 5.91 -4.51 -10.77
CA LEU A 96 6.57 -4.84 -12.03
C LEU A 96 7.98 -4.26 -12.01
N GLU A 97 8.97 -5.05 -12.40
CA GLU A 97 10.38 -4.62 -12.46
C GLU A 97 10.99 -4.87 -13.83
N TRP A 98 11.84 -3.94 -14.28
CA TRP A 98 12.61 -4.04 -15.53
C TRP A 98 14.08 -3.73 -15.23
N ILE A 99 14.99 -4.58 -15.72
CA ILE A 99 16.43 -4.39 -15.66
C ILE A 99 16.82 -3.46 -16.80
N VAL A 100 17.27 -2.25 -16.47
CA VAL A 100 17.73 -1.27 -17.47
C VAL A 100 19.24 -1.45 -17.68
N PRO A 101 19.72 -1.68 -18.92
CA PRO A 101 21.15 -1.67 -19.20
C PRO A 101 21.72 -0.28 -18.90
N GLY A 102 22.82 -0.22 -18.14
CA GLY A 102 23.54 1.02 -17.83
C GLY A 102 24.43 1.51 -18.97
#